data_AF-A0A961KIM0-F1
#
_entry.id   AF-A0A961KIM0-F1
#
_cell.length_a   1.000
_cell.length_b   1.000
_cell.length_c   1.000
_cell.angle_alpha   90.00
_cell.angle_beta   90.00
_cell.angle_gamma   90.00
#
_symmetry.space_group_name_H-M   'P 1'
#
loop_
_entity.id
_entity.type
_entity.pdbx_description
1 polymer ?
#
loop_
_entity_poly.entity_id
_entity_poly.type
_entity_poly.pdbx_seq_one_letter_code
_entity_poly.pdbx_strand_id
1 'polypeptide(L)'
;MVEDSQANPTDPADMLVVDFATRVGSWTYVTGWAGPRVSGIGAGPLHDCIVQRHDRPDVSDVYGLRTGQGLGFVAAIPAPAGDLAGDLAGDLALGWVSPASAGPQQTPLEIRETWSDQDLNSLMPMIERQARDLPRGSADWVSHAVLLSDAMAGSTRTRGHVDRILQHETQGYAVSGWAIGRENTEFFLMDAAQTVVPLTGMDRLDRPDLLSIEGVSPNQAARAGFVAHIRQDLVAPIQFIAATGDTVLLLSKKPIQPEPLPADPKEAARALFAMHTPIQSFHDRVERIDWKFLAPVIAASQARWAECEIEERAFGPQPEAPEVSVIVPLYGRHDFVEHQLMEFCRDPYMRERAEIVYVVDDPAIVISSGSELAELYGLYRQPFRWIWGGVNRGFSGANNLGAARARADRLLFMNSDVFPTRPGWLAEMVAALDSHPKLGVVTPQLRFAGGGIQHAGMESRRLDSIGVWINHHPHMGFDPALDPRKALDAVPIATGACMLLRRGEFEELGGWDTGYLIGDFEDSDLCYKYRSRDLDIGYLPTVSLVHLERQSFSGIGSDDFKTRVMIANSVRHSGRWPQFLNAD
;
A
#
# COMPACT_ATOMS: atom_id res chain seq x y z
N MET A 1 -1.44 -50.10 72.63
CA MET A 1 -2.27 -49.33 73.58
C MET A 1 -2.06 -47.87 73.23
N VAL A 2 -2.84 -47.39 72.25
CA VAL A 2 -3.91 -46.38 72.40
C VAL A 2 -3.27 -45.01 72.07
N GLU A 3 -3.65 -44.24 71.04
CA GLU A 3 -5.01 -44.04 70.50
C GLU A 3 -5.01 -43.61 69.01
N ASP A 4 -5.95 -44.21 68.27
CA ASP A 4 -6.54 -43.75 67.01
C ASP A 4 -7.00 -42.27 67.08
N SER A 5 -6.67 -41.47 66.06
CA SER A 5 -7.54 -40.38 65.60
C SER A 5 -7.82 -40.55 64.11
N GLN A 6 -8.81 -41.41 63.84
CA GLN A 6 -9.50 -41.48 62.56
C GLN A 6 -10.15 -40.12 62.28
N ALA A 7 -9.66 -39.40 61.29
CA ALA A 7 -10.46 -38.38 60.63
C ALA A 7 -11.64 -39.09 59.94
N ASN A 8 -12.87 -38.69 60.26
CA ASN A 8 -14.10 -39.22 59.67
C ASN A 8 -13.99 -39.28 58.13
N PRO A 9 -14.47 -40.35 57.45
CA PRO A 9 -14.71 -40.28 56.02
C PRO A 9 -15.80 -39.22 55.78
N THR A 10 -15.43 -38.14 55.10
CA THR A 10 -16.37 -37.08 54.72
C THR A 10 -17.49 -37.70 53.90
N ASP A 11 -18.75 -37.51 54.33
CA ASP A 11 -19.92 -37.98 53.58
C ASP A 11 -19.83 -37.41 52.15
N PRO A 12 -19.90 -38.24 51.08
CA PRO A 12 -19.87 -37.78 49.70
C PRO A 12 -20.90 -36.69 49.40
N ALA A 13 -21.98 -36.61 50.19
CA ALA A 13 -22.97 -35.55 50.06
C ALA A 13 -22.47 -34.15 50.48
N ASP A 14 -21.35 -34.07 51.21
CA ASP A 14 -20.69 -32.85 51.69
C ASP A 14 -19.32 -32.59 51.03
N MET A 15 -19.00 -33.29 49.94
CA MET A 15 -17.69 -33.19 49.27
C MET A 15 -17.78 -32.41 47.96
N LEU A 16 -16.72 -31.66 47.64
CA LEU A 16 -16.48 -31.07 46.32
C LEU A 16 -15.16 -31.59 45.77
N VAL A 17 -15.18 -32.08 44.53
CA VAL A 17 -14.01 -32.58 43.80
C VAL A 17 -13.90 -31.81 42.49
N VAL A 18 -12.68 -31.38 42.19
CA VAL A 18 -12.33 -30.76 40.91
C VAL A 18 -11.72 -31.83 40.01
N ASP A 19 -12.31 -32.03 38.84
CA ASP A 19 -11.83 -32.99 37.85
C ASP A 19 -10.75 -32.35 36.96
N PHE A 20 -10.99 -31.10 36.54
CA PHE A 20 -10.11 -30.38 35.61
C PHE A 20 -10.26 -28.86 35.73
N ALA A 21 -9.17 -28.13 35.57
CA ALA A 21 -9.14 -26.67 35.51
C ALA A 21 -8.18 -26.18 34.41
N THR A 22 -8.57 -25.18 33.64
CA THR A 22 -7.74 -24.57 32.59
C THR A 22 -8.02 -23.08 32.42
N ARG A 23 -7.17 -22.38 31.69
CA ARG A 23 -7.26 -20.93 31.47
C ARG A 23 -7.48 -20.62 29.99
N VAL A 24 -8.43 -19.72 29.72
CA VAL A 24 -8.73 -19.19 28.39
C VAL A 24 -8.83 -17.67 28.50
N GLY A 25 -7.85 -16.96 27.97
CA GLY A 25 -7.70 -15.51 28.19
C GLY A 25 -7.57 -15.16 29.67
N SER A 26 -8.34 -14.19 30.13
CA SER A 26 -8.42 -13.80 31.54
C SER A 26 -9.37 -14.69 32.37
N TRP A 27 -9.87 -15.80 31.85
CA TRP A 27 -10.86 -16.64 32.52
C TRP A 27 -10.30 -18.01 32.87
N THR A 28 -10.57 -18.48 34.09
CA THR A 28 -10.28 -19.86 34.52
C THR A 28 -11.58 -20.66 34.52
N TYR A 29 -11.57 -21.78 33.81
CA TYR A 29 -12.67 -22.73 33.71
C TYR A 29 -12.37 -23.96 34.55
N VAL A 30 -13.36 -24.38 35.33
CA VAL A 30 -13.24 -25.52 36.25
C VAL A 30 -14.42 -26.45 36.04
N THR A 31 -14.17 -27.75 35.92
CA THR A 31 -15.21 -28.78 35.96
C THR A 31 -14.95 -29.76 37.09
N GLY A 32 -16.02 -30.30 37.65
CA GLY A 32 -15.95 -31.22 38.77
C GLY A 32 -17.32 -31.70 39.20
N TRP A 33 -17.39 -32.26 40.40
CA TRP A 33 -18.65 -32.62 41.02
C TRP A 33 -18.69 -32.17 42.49
N ALA A 34 -19.89 -31.89 42.97
CA ALA A 34 -20.12 -31.55 44.36
C ALA A 34 -21.40 -32.20 44.86
N GLY A 35 -21.33 -32.77 46.06
CA GLY A 35 -22.45 -33.44 46.71
C GLY A 35 -23.67 -32.52 46.88
N PRO A 36 -24.89 -33.09 47.03
CA PRO A 36 -26.14 -32.33 47.06
C PRO A 36 -26.25 -31.32 48.22
N ARG A 37 -25.42 -31.42 49.26
CA ARG A 37 -25.40 -30.46 50.37
C ARG A 37 -24.36 -29.36 50.21
N VAL A 38 -23.52 -29.42 49.16
CA VAL A 38 -22.55 -28.38 48.84
C VAL A 38 -23.23 -27.21 48.12
N SER A 39 -23.05 -26.02 48.67
CA SER A 39 -23.60 -24.76 48.17
C SER A 39 -22.53 -23.66 48.15
N GLY A 40 -22.84 -22.52 47.52
CA GLY A 40 -21.94 -21.35 47.54
C GLY A 40 -20.59 -21.59 46.84
N ILE A 41 -20.56 -22.37 45.75
CA ILE A 41 -19.36 -22.58 44.94
C ILE A 41 -18.95 -21.24 44.32
N GLY A 42 -17.73 -20.77 44.61
CA GLY A 42 -17.14 -19.58 44.00
C GLY A 42 -15.65 -19.42 44.33
N ALA A 43 -14.91 -18.54 43.65
CA ALA A 43 -13.46 -18.42 43.87
C ALA A 43 -13.16 -17.56 45.11
N GLY A 44 -12.29 -18.03 46.02
CA GLY A 44 -11.86 -17.25 47.19
C GLY A 44 -13.00 -16.65 48.03
N PRO A 45 -12.78 -15.57 48.80
CA PRO A 45 -13.86 -14.89 49.51
C PRO A 45 -14.70 -14.10 48.48
N LEU A 46 -15.64 -14.80 47.82
CA LEU A 46 -16.68 -14.28 46.95
C LEU A 46 -16.19 -13.38 45.80
N HIS A 47 -15.54 -13.99 44.80
CA HIS A 47 -15.56 -13.46 43.44
C HIS A 47 -16.83 -13.90 42.71
N ASP A 48 -17.39 -13.03 41.86
CA ASP A 48 -18.50 -13.39 40.96
C ASP A 48 -18.05 -14.49 40.01
N CYS A 49 -18.57 -15.70 40.22
CA CYS A 49 -18.31 -16.87 39.39
C CYS A 49 -19.61 -17.32 38.72
N ILE A 50 -19.51 -17.72 37.46
CA ILE A 50 -20.64 -18.29 36.73
C ILE A 50 -20.58 -19.80 36.91
N VAL A 51 -21.53 -20.39 37.65
CA VAL A 51 -21.60 -21.84 37.90
C VAL A 51 -22.81 -22.43 37.22
N GLN A 52 -22.62 -23.52 36.48
CA GLN A 52 -23.67 -24.31 35.87
C GLN A 52 -23.60 -25.74 36.40
N ARG A 53 -24.74 -26.25 36.89
CA ARG A 53 -24.86 -27.64 37.36
C ARG A 53 -25.34 -28.55 36.24
N HIS A 54 -24.90 -29.80 36.25
CA HIS A 54 -25.39 -30.85 35.35
C HIS A 54 -25.37 -32.21 36.06
N ASP A 55 -26.02 -33.23 35.48
CA ASP A 55 -26.01 -34.55 36.07
C ASP A 55 -24.68 -35.29 35.82
N ARG A 56 -24.30 -36.12 36.81
CA ARG A 56 -23.13 -37.01 36.78
C ARG A 56 -23.54 -38.41 37.27
N PRO A 57 -24.20 -39.22 36.42
CA PRO A 57 -24.66 -40.55 36.79
C PRO A 57 -23.53 -41.47 37.28
N ASP A 58 -22.33 -41.31 36.70
CA ASP A 58 -21.11 -41.99 37.12
C ASP A 58 -20.77 -41.72 38.59
N VAL A 59 -20.93 -40.49 39.05
CA VAL A 59 -20.72 -40.10 40.46
C VAL A 59 -21.84 -40.64 41.34
N SER A 60 -23.09 -40.53 40.88
CA SER A 60 -24.26 -41.09 41.58
C SER A 60 -24.10 -42.58 41.86
N ASP A 61 -23.65 -43.34 40.86
CA ASP A 61 -23.50 -44.79 40.94
C ASP A 61 -22.33 -45.21 41.85
N VAL A 62 -21.20 -44.50 41.78
CA VAL A 62 -20.02 -44.80 42.60
C VAL A 62 -20.23 -44.49 44.08
N TYR A 63 -20.91 -43.38 44.39
CA TYR A 63 -21.07 -42.90 45.77
C TYR A 63 -22.47 -43.16 46.35
N GLY A 64 -23.35 -43.85 45.63
CA GLY A 64 -24.71 -44.17 46.08
C GLY A 64 -25.61 -42.95 46.26
N LEU A 65 -25.35 -41.87 45.52
CA LEU A 65 -26.13 -40.63 45.56
C LEU A 65 -27.31 -40.71 44.56
N ARG A 66 -28.37 -39.92 44.79
CA ARG A 66 -29.53 -39.94 43.89
C ARG A 66 -29.17 -39.27 42.56
N THR A 67 -29.50 -39.93 41.45
CA THR A 67 -29.38 -39.37 40.09
C THR A 67 -30.34 -38.19 39.91
N GLY A 68 -30.00 -37.23 39.04
CA GLY A 68 -30.85 -36.06 38.77
C GLY A 68 -30.69 -34.91 39.78
N GLN A 69 -29.67 -34.95 40.63
CA GLN A 69 -29.41 -33.92 41.65
C GLN A 69 -28.46 -32.80 41.17
N GLY A 70 -28.04 -32.79 39.90
CA GLY A 70 -27.09 -31.77 39.42
C GLY A 70 -25.74 -31.86 40.11
N LEU A 71 -25.21 -33.08 40.28
CA LEU A 71 -23.98 -33.33 41.03
C LEU A 71 -22.74 -32.77 40.33
N GLY A 72 -22.72 -32.68 39.01
CA GLY A 72 -21.65 -32.05 38.24
C GLY A 72 -21.74 -30.53 38.26
N PHE A 73 -20.60 -29.85 38.12
CA PHE A 73 -20.55 -28.41 37.92
C PHE A 73 -19.48 -28.01 36.91
N VAL A 74 -19.75 -26.92 36.20
CA VAL A 74 -18.77 -26.14 35.45
C VAL A 74 -18.79 -24.71 35.98
N ALA A 75 -17.62 -24.15 36.30
CA ALA A 75 -17.46 -22.80 36.80
C ALA A 75 -16.53 -21.98 35.90
N ALA A 76 -16.89 -20.73 35.63
CA ALA A 76 -16.02 -19.73 34.98
C ALA A 76 -15.67 -18.63 35.99
N ILE A 77 -14.37 -18.37 36.17
CA ILE A 77 -13.81 -17.46 37.16
C ILE A 77 -13.00 -16.38 36.42
N PRO A 78 -13.33 -15.08 36.55
CA PRO A 78 -12.51 -14.01 35.99
C PRO A 78 -11.22 -13.83 36.79
N ALA A 79 -10.10 -13.55 36.12
CA ALA A 79 -8.85 -13.19 36.75
C ALA A 79 -8.95 -11.81 37.43
N PRO A 80 -8.23 -11.57 38.56
CA PRO A 80 -8.19 -10.26 39.19
C PRO A 80 -7.62 -9.20 38.23
N ALA A 81 -8.18 -7.98 38.26
CA ALA A 81 -7.68 -6.88 37.46
C ALA A 81 -6.25 -6.48 37.91
N GLY A 82 -5.24 -6.72 37.06
CA GLY A 82 -3.87 -6.27 37.28
C GLY A 82 -2.75 -7.25 36.89
N ASP A 83 -3.02 -8.55 36.83
CA ASP A 83 -1.97 -9.57 36.63
C ASP A 83 -2.23 -10.42 35.37
N LEU A 84 -1.82 -9.88 34.22
CA LEU A 84 -1.69 -10.61 32.95
C LEU A 84 -0.27 -11.18 32.76
N ALA A 85 0.64 -10.99 33.73
CA ALA A 85 2.02 -11.44 33.68
C ALA A 85 2.29 -12.53 34.73
N GLY A 86 2.29 -13.79 34.28
CA GLY A 86 3.22 -14.83 34.76
C GLY A 86 3.06 -15.50 36.13
N ASP A 87 2.58 -14.85 37.19
CA ASP A 87 2.88 -15.32 38.57
C ASP A 87 1.68 -15.77 39.42
N LEU A 88 0.61 -16.30 38.81
CA LEU A 88 -0.43 -17.04 39.53
C LEU A 88 -0.29 -18.57 39.40
N ALA A 89 0.95 -19.07 39.36
CA ALA A 89 1.22 -20.50 39.52
C ALA A 89 0.99 -21.01 40.96
N GLY A 90 0.47 -20.17 41.87
CA GLY A 90 0.44 -20.40 43.32
C GLY A 90 -0.91 -20.79 43.94
N ASP A 91 -1.92 -19.90 43.98
CA ASP A 91 -3.00 -20.03 44.98
C ASP A 91 -4.40 -19.66 44.44
N LEU A 92 -4.83 -20.21 43.29
CA LEU A 92 -6.24 -20.12 42.90
C LEU A 92 -7.02 -21.27 43.55
N ALA A 93 -8.04 -20.97 44.35
CA ALA A 93 -8.85 -21.98 45.02
C ALA A 93 -10.36 -21.71 44.85
N LEU A 94 -11.12 -22.80 44.70
CA LEU A 94 -12.57 -22.79 44.65
C LEU A 94 -13.13 -22.91 46.08
N GLY A 95 -13.72 -21.83 46.57
CA GLY A 95 -14.50 -21.76 47.80
C GLY A 95 -15.86 -22.45 47.70
N TRP A 96 -16.32 -23.08 48.78
CA TRP A 96 -17.64 -23.71 48.88
C TRP A 96 -18.07 -23.88 50.35
N VAL A 97 -19.35 -24.16 50.59
CA VAL A 97 -19.92 -24.35 51.93
C VAL A 97 -20.74 -25.63 52.01
N SER A 98 -20.56 -26.39 53.09
CA SER A 98 -21.40 -27.54 53.44
C SER A 98 -21.87 -27.46 54.91
N PRO A 99 -23.05 -28.01 55.25
CA PRO A 99 -23.52 -28.15 56.63
C PRO A 99 -22.55 -28.90 57.57
N ALA A 100 -21.69 -29.78 57.02
CA ALA A 100 -20.70 -30.53 57.81
C ALA A 100 -19.41 -29.74 58.07
N SER A 101 -19.23 -28.58 57.43
CA SER A 101 -18.01 -27.76 57.54
C SER A 101 -18.20 -26.63 58.56
N ALA A 102 -17.18 -26.38 59.40
CA ALA A 102 -17.20 -25.33 60.43
C ALA A 102 -17.06 -23.89 59.86
N GLY A 103 -17.18 -23.71 58.55
CA GLY A 103 -16.99 -22.47 57.80
C GLY A 103 -16.71 -22.73 56.32
N PRO A 104 -16.58 -21.68 55.48
CA PRO A 104 -16.24 -21.81 54.07
C PRO A 104 -14.97 -22.65 53.87
N GLN A 105 -15.06 -23.65 52.99
CA GLN A 105 -13.96 -24.52 52.57
C GLN A 105 -13.36 -23.98 51.27
N GLN A 106 -12.10 -24.35 50.99
CA GLN A 106 -11.42 -24.01 49.74
C GLN A 106 -10.75 -25.25 49.15
N THR A 107 -10.94 -25.46 47.85
CA THR A 107 -10.28 -26.53 47.08
C THR A 107 -9.29 -25.88 46.11
N PRO A 108 -7.97 -26.10 46.26
CA PRO A 108 -6.96 -25.59 45.33
C PRO A 108 -7.19 -26.07 43.90
N LEU A 109 -6.88 -25.22 42.91
CA LEU A 109 -7.02 -25.52 41.49
C LEU A 109 -5.63 -25.73 40.87
N GLU A 110 -5.42 -26.91 40.28
CA GLU A 110 -4.26 -27.18 39.42
C GLU A 110 -4.61 -26.77 37.98
N ILE A 111 -4.13 -25.60 37.54
CA ILE A 111 -4.41 -25.11 36.19
C ILE A 111 -3.54 -25.85 35.19
N ARG A 112 -4.17 -26.56 34.26
CA ARG A 112 -3.50 -27.30 33.19
C ARG A 112 -3.49 -26.50 31.88
N GLU A 113 -2.34 -26.47 31.22
CA GLU A 113 -2.16 -25.82 29.91
C GLU A 113 -2.58 -26.71 28.73
N THR A 114 -2.81 -28.00 28.98
CA THR A 114 -3.24 -28.98 27.98
C THR A 114 -4.48 -29.73 28.45
N TRP A 115 -5.40 -30.01 27.52
CA TRP A 115 -6.66 -30.71 27.75
C TRP A 115 -6.81 -31.91 26.82
N SER A 116 -7.54 -32.94 27.27
CA SER A 116 -8.06 -33.98 26.39
C SER A 116 -9.36 -33.54 25.72
N ASP A 117 -9.81 -34.26 24.67
CA ASP A 117 -11.10 -34.01 24.03
C ASP A 117 -12.27 -34.11 25.02
N GLN A 118 -12.17 -35.00 26.01
CA GLN A 118 -13.20 -35.18 27.04
C GLN A 118 -13.26 -33.99 28.01
N ASP A 119 -12.10 -33.44 28.40
CA ASP A 119 -12.02 -32.27 29.27
C ASP A 119 -12.61 -31.05 28.56
N LEU A 120 -12.22 -30.84 27.31
CA LEU A 120 -12.71 -29.73 26.50
C LEU A 120 -14.23 -29.80 26.32
N ASN A 121 -14.76 -30.97 25.91
CA ASN A 121 -16.20 -31.19 25.73
C ASN A 121 -17.02 -30.89 26.99
N SER A 122 -16.47 -31.14 28.17
CA SER A 122 -17.14 -30.87 29.46
C SER A 122 -17.22 -29.37 29.76
N LEU A 123 -16.24 -28.59 29.31
CA LEU A 123 -16.19 -27.12 29.50
C LEU A 123 -16.89 -26.35 28.37
N MET A 124 -16.99 -26.94 27.18
CA MET A 124 -17.45 -26.31 25.94
C MET A 124 -18.74 -25.48 26.08
N PRO A 125 -19.83 -25.97 26.69
CA PRO A 125 -21.07 -25.19 26.80
C PRO A 125 -20.91 -23.88 27.57
N MET A 126 -20.03 -23.86 28.58
CA MET A 126 -19.75 -22.65 29.36
C MET A 126 -18.83 -21.69 28.57
N ILE A 127 -17.81 -22.23 27.90
CA ILE A 127 -16.88 -21.44 27.05
C ILE A 127 -17.66 -20.75 25.92
N GLU A 128 -18.58 -21.47 25.26
CA GLU A 128 -19.47 -20.92 24.23
C GLU A 128 -20.36 -19.80 24.76
N ARG A 129 -20.93 -20.01 25.95
CA ARG A 129 -21.76 -18.99 26.60
C ARG A 129 -20.94 -17.75 26.93
N GLN A 130 -19.77 -17.92 27.53
CA GLN A 130 -18.90 -16.81 27.88
C GLN A 130 -18.45 -16.02 26.65
N ALA A 131 -18.08 -16.71 25.57
CA ALA A 131 -17.72 -16.08 24.31
C ALA A 131 -18.83 -15.18 23.74
N ARG A 132 -20.11 -15.52 23.94
CA ARG A 132 -21.24 -14.69 23.50
C ARG A 132 -21.40 -13.39 24.30
N ASP A 133 -21.05 -13.43 25.57
CA ASP A 133 -21.23 -12.31 26.50
C ASP A 133 -20.02 -11.34 26.50
N LEU A 134 -18.86 -11.77 25.99
CA LEU A 134 -17.66 -10.95 25.89
C LEU A 134 -17.75 -9.90 24.76
N PRO A 135 -17.23 -8.67 24.96
CA PRO A 135 -17.18 -7.66 23.90
C PRO A 135 -16.44 -8.17 22.67
N ARG A 136 -17.09 -8.12 21.50
CA ARG A 136 -16.50 -8.58 20.24
C ARG A 136 -15.20 -7.85 19.93
N GLY A 137 -14.16 -8.61 19.55
CA GLY A 137 -12.83 -8.08 19.28
C GLY A 137 -11.96 -7.81 20.53
N SER A 138 -12.45 -8.05 21.75
CA SER A 138 -11.61 -8.02 22.95
C SER A 138 -10.67 -9.23 23.03
N ALA A 139 -9.51 -9.09 23.68
CA ALA A 139 -8.52 -10.18 23.82
C ALA A 139 -9.11 -11.46 24.43
N ASP A 140 -10.03 -11.33 25.38
CA ASP A 140 -10.74 -12.49 25.95
C ASP A 140 -11.67 -13.12 24.93
N TRP A 141 -12.49 -12.32 24.25
CA TRP A 141 -13.41 -12.84 23.23
C TRP A 141 -12.65 -13.66 22.18
N VAL A 142 -11.46 -13.21 21.81
CA VAL A 142 -10.57 -13.86 20.84
C VAL A 142 -9.99 -15.18 21.38
N SER A 143 -9.48 -15.17 22.62
CA SER A 143 -8.94 -16.39 23.24
C SER A 143 -10.00 -17.50 23.29
N HIS A 144 -11.25 -17.14 23.56
CA HIS A 144 -12.37 -18.07 23.53
C HIS A 144 -12.72 -18.47 22.10
N ALA A 145 -12.78 -17.51 21.18
CA ALA A 145 -13.05 -17.73 19.77
C ALA A 145 -12.11 -18.75 19.10
N VAL A 146 -10.80 -18.65 19.34
CA VAL A 146 -9.80 -19.56 18.77
C VAL A 146 -10.08 -20.98 19.24
N LEU A 147 -10.33 -21.16 20.54
CA LEU A 147 -10.66 -22.45 21.13
C LEU A 147 -11.96 -23.04 20.55
N LEU A 148 -12.98 -22.20 20.35
CA LEU A 148 -14.25 -22.61 19.73
C LEU A 148 -14.10 -22.99 18.25
N SER A 149 -13.16 -22.37 17.54
CA SER A 149 -12.97 -22.56 16.10
C SER A 149 -12.44 -23.96 15.74
N ASP A 150 -11.63 -24.58 16.61
CA ASP A 150 -11.15 -25.95 16.44
C ASP A 150 -12.26 -26.99 16.70
N ALA A 151 -13.23 -26.67 17.56
CA ALA A 151 -14.31 -27.58 17.96
C ALA A 151 -15.49 -27.61 16.97
N MET A 152 -15.71 -26.54 16.19
CA MET A 152 -16.95 -26.34 15.41
C MET A 152 -16.77 -26.29 13.88
N ALA A 153 -15.87 -27.10 13.32
CA ALA A 153 -15.61 -27.17 11.86
C ALA A 153 -16.78 -27.75 11.00
N GLY A 154 -18.03 -27.43 11.32
CA GLY A 154 -19.25 -27.85 10.63
C GLY A 154 -20.03 -26.69 10.00
N SER A 155 -20.10 -26.68 8.66
CA SER A 155 -21.14 -26.05 7.84
C SER A 155 -21.49 -24.56 8.11
N THR A 156 -20.51 -23.66 7.99
CA THR A 156 -20.80 -22.22 7.90
C THR A 156 -20.69 -21.73 6.44
N ARG A 157 -21.66 -20.91 6.01
CA ARG A 157 -21.63 -20.21 4.70
C ARG A 157 -20.64 -19.05 4.69
N THR A 158 -20.08 -18.69 5.85
CA THR A 158 -19.07 -17.65 5.99
C THR A 158 -17.73 -18.17 5.51
N ARG A 159 -17.10 -17.45 4.59
CA ARG A 159 -15.83 -17.84 3.97
C ARG A 159 -14.98 -16.60 3.77
N GLY A 160 -13.67 -16.75 3.77
CA GLY A 160 -12.81 -15.65 3.38
C GLY A 160 -11.36 -16.07 3.27
N HIS A 161 -10.58 -15.21 2.64
CA HIS A 161 -9.17 -15.41 2.40
C HIS A 161 -8.49 -14.04 2.37
N VAL A 162 -7.28 -13.98 2.91
CA VAL A 162 -6.39 -12.83 2.73
C VAL A 162 -5.46 -13.17 1.58
N ASP A 163 -5.55 -12.40 0.50
CA ASP A 163 -4.71 -12.57 -0.67
C ASP A 163 -3.28 -12.09 -0.37
N ARG A 164 -3.14 -10.96 0.35
CA ARG A 164 -1.83 -10.39 0.68
C ARG A 164 -1.87 -9.44 1.87
N ILE A 165 -0.75 -9.35 2.58
CA ILE A 165 -0.46 -8.34 3.60
C ILE A 165 0.90 -7.73 3.25
N LEU A 166 0.93 -6.46 2.84
CA LEU A 166 2.17 -5.69 2.66
C LEU A 166 2.42 -4.83 3.89
N GLN A 167 3.64 -4.84 4.40
CA GLN A 167 4.07 -4.10 5.58
C GLN A 167 5.03 -2.97 5.19
N HIS A 168 4.76 -1.75 5.67
CA HIS A 168 5.68 -0.63 5.60
C HIS A 168 6.00 -0.15 7.02
N GLU A 169 7.28 0.07 7.31
CA GLU A 169 7.81 0.34 8.66
C GLU A 169 7.02 1.39 9.46
N THR A 170 6.64 2.50 8.82
CA THR A 170 5.92 3.59 9.51
C THR A 170 4.45 3.76 9.10
N GLN A 171 4.01 3.06 8.05
CA GLN A 171 2.65 3.23 7.52
C GLN A 171 1.75 2.04 7.93
N GLY A 172 2.29 1.03 8.60
CA GLY A 172 1.55 -0.18 8.97
C GLY A 172 1.37 -1.10 7.77
N TYR A 173 0.15 -1.60 7.55
CA TYR A 173 -0.13 -2.68 6.62
C TYR A 173 -1.19 -2.31 5.59
N ALA A 174 -0.93 -2.69 4.33
CA ALA A 174 -1.94 -2.75 3.27
C ALA A 174 -2.37 -4.20 3.11
N VAL A 175 -3.64 -4.47 3.35
CA VAL A 175 -4.21 -5.83 3.38
C VAL A 175 -5.25 -5.96 2.29
N SER A 176 -5.15 -7.01 1.49
CA SER A 176 -6.16 -7.34 0.47
C SER A 176 -6.65 -8.76 0.63
N GLY A 177 -7.92 -8.99 0.33
CA GLY A 177 -8.51 -10.32 0.37
C GLY A 177 -9.94 -10.34 -0.13
N TRP A 178 -10.66 -11.39 0.23
CA TRP A 178 -12.10 -11.46 0.07
C TRP A 178 -12.74 -12.14 1.28
N ALA A 179 -13.97 -11.74 1.58
CA ALA A 179 -14.72 -12.31 2.68
C ALA A 179 -16.22 -12.24 2.38
N ILE A 180 -16.92 -13.36 2.58
CA ILE A 180 -18.35 -13.52 2.39
C ILE A 180 -18.93 -13.94 3.74
N GLY A 181 -19.85 -13.15 4.27
CA GLY A 181 -20.53 -13.41 5.54
C GLY A 181 -22.04 -13.29 5.41
N ARG A 182 -22.77 -13.66 6.47
CA ARG A 182 -24.20 -13.32 6.64
C ARG A 182 -24.35 -11.89 7.19
N GLU A 183 -25.57 -11.39 7.29
CA GLU A 183 -25.88 -10.18 8.06
C GLU A 183 -25.24 -10.29 9.46
N ASN A 184 -24.63 -9.19 9.93
CA ASN A 184 -23.90 -9.08 11.21
C ASN A 184 -22.61 -9.92 11.32
N THR A 185 -22.03 -10.35 10.20
CA THR A 185 -20.67 -10.93 10.19
C THR A 185 -19.62 -9.83 10.23
N GLU A 186 -18.73 -9.88 11.20
CA GLU A 186 -17.59 -8.96 11.32
C GLU A 186 -16.29 -9.72 11.05
N PHE A 187 -15.32 -9.05 10.43
CA PHE A 187 -14.06 -9.66 10.01
C PHE A 187 -12.90 -8.98 10.72
N PHE A 188 -11.91 -9.77 11.13
CA PHE A 188 -10.78 -9.27 11.89
C PHE A 188 -9.48 -9.95 11.46
N LEU A 189 -8.37 -9.25 11.65
CA LEU A 189 -7.05 -9.88 11.71
C LEU A 189 -6.68 -10.13 13.17
N MET A 190 -6.04 -11.26 13.42
CA MET A 190 -5.49 -11.61 14.73
C MET A 190 -4.00 -11.87 14.58
N ASP A 191 -3.19 -11.24 15.41
CA ASP A 191 -1.75 -11.44 15.42
C ASP A 191 -1.32 -12.55 16.38
N ALA A 192 -0.02 -12.88 16.41
CA ALA A 192 0.52 -13.94 17.27
C ALA A 192 0.43 -13.61 18.77
N ALA A 193 0.31 -12.33 19.12
CA ALA A 193 0.11 -11.86 20.49
C ALA A 193 -1.39 -11.82 20.88
N GLN A 194 -2.28 -12.38 20.04
CA GLN A 194 -3.74 -12.36 20.23
C GLN A 194 -4.34 -10.95 20.17
N THR A 195 -3.61 -9.98 19.59
CA THR A 195 -4.13 -8.66 19.27
C THR A 195 -5.06 -8.77 18.08
N VAL A 196 -6.26 -8.19 18.20
CA VAL A 196 -7.26 -8.25 17.14
C VAL A 196 -7.60 -6.89 16.59
N VAL A 197 -7.56 -6.80 15.26
CA VAL A 197 -7.82 -5.58 14.51
C VAL A 197 -9.06 -5.77 13.64
N PRO A 198 -10.13 -5.01 13.90
CA PRO A 198 -11.33 -5.08 13.08
C PRO A 198 -11.06 -4.54 11.67
N LEU A 199 -11.59 -5.22 10.66
CA LEU A 199 -11.62 -4.76 9.28
C LEU A 199 -12.88 -3.92 8.98
N THR A 200 -13.31 -3.09 9.94
CA THR A 200 -14.55 -2.30 9.84
C THR A 200 -14.48 -1.16 8.83
N GLY A 201 -13.28 -0.68 8.51
CA GLY A 201 -13.02 0.38 7.51
C GLY A 201 -12.53 -0.14 6.15
N MET A 202 -12.80 -1.40 5.81
CA MET A 202 -12.32 -1.98 4.55
C MET A 202 -13.15 -1.51 3.34
N ASP A 203 -12.45 -1.18 2.26
CA ASP A 203 -13.09 -0.85 0.98
C ASP A 203 -13.52 -2.12 0.29
N ARG A 204 -14.81 -2.26 0.03
CA ARG A 204 -15.36 -3.46 -0.61
C ARG A 204 -15.24 -3.38 -2.12
N LEU A 205 -14.76 -4.45 -2.73
CA LEU A 205 -14.49 -4.56 -4.16
C LEU A 205 -15.26 -5.73 -4.78
N ASP A 206 -15.56 -5.60 -6.06
CA ASP A 206 -16.07 -6.70 -6.86
C ASP A 206 -14.97 -7.77 -7.07
N ARG A 207 -15.38 -9.04 -6.99
CA ARG A 207 -14.54 -10.23 -7.15
C ARG A 207 -15.27 -11.27 -8.01
N PRO A 208 -15.43 -11.01 -9.32
CA PRO A 208 -16.19 -11.90 -10.21
C PRO A 208 -15.55 -13.28 -10.35
N ASP A 209 -14.24 -13.39 -10.09
CA ASP A 209 -13.52 -14.66 -10.03
C ASP A 209 -14.08 -15.63 -8.98
N LEU A 210 -14.72 -15.11 -7.92
CA LEU A 210 -15.36 -15.93 -6.87
C LEU A 210 -16.65 -16.61 -7.34
N LEU A 211 -17.21 -16.26 -8.49
CA LEU A 211 -18.35 -16.97 -9.08
C LEU A 211 -18.02 -18.41 -9.46
N SER A 212 -16.73 -18.74 -9.58
CA SER A 212 -16.24 -20.11 -9.75
C SER A 212 -16.42 -20.96 -8.49
N ILE A 213 -16.61 -20.34 -7.32
CA ILE A 213 -16.80 -21.03 -6.05
C ILE A 213 -18.26 -21.43 -5.91
N GLU A 214 -18.51 -22.72 -5.71
CA GLU A 214 -19.86 -23.26 -5.52
C GLU A 214 -20.59 -22.57 -4.35
N GLY A 215 -21.80 -22.08 -4.66
CA GLY A 215 -22.69 -21.41 -3.70
C GLY A 215 -22.46 -19.90 -3.54
N VAL A 216 -21.54 -19.28 -4.29
CA VAL A 216 -21.37 -17.83 -4.32
C VAL A 216 -22.28 -17.21 -5.38
N SER A 217 -23.18 -16.32 -4.96
CA SER A 217 -24.05 -15.56 -5.88
C SER A 217 -23.36 -14.31 -6.44
N PRO A 218 -23.84 -13.76 -7.58
CA PRO A 218 -23.36 -12.48 -8.12
C PRO A 218 -23.37 -11.32 -7.12
N ASN A 219 -24.43 -11.20 -6.33
CA ASN A 219 -24.51 -10.14 -5.31
C ASN A 219 -23.47 -10.30 -4.20
N GLN A 220 -23.12 -11.53 -3.85
CA GLN A 220 -22.06 -11.79 -2.87
C GLN A 220 -20.69 -11.47 -3.46
N ALA A 221 -20.41 -11.89 -4.70
CA ALA A 221 -19.17 -11.61 -5.40
C ALA A 221 -18.93 -10.10 -5.59
N ALA A 222 -19.98 -9.35 -5.95
CA ALA A 222 -19.94 -7.89 -6.22
C ALA A 222 -19.39 -7.04 -5.08
N ARG A 223 -19.36 -7.58 -3.86
CA ARG A 223 -18.82 -6.88 -2.69
C ARG A 223 -18.00 -7.83 -1.82
N ALA A 224 -17.48 -8.93 -2.33
CA ALA A 224 -16.74 -9.91 -1.53
C ALA A 224 -15.31 -9.47 -1.26
N GLY A 225 -14.68 -8.78 -2.22
CA GLY A 225 -13.31 -8.31 -2.11
C GLY A 225 -13.17 -7.23 -1.06
N PHE A 226 -11.98 -7.10 -0.49
CA PHE A 226 -11.63 -6.00 0.37
C PHE A 226 -10.17 -5.56 0.22
N VAL A 227 -9.93 -4.27 0.43
CA VAL A 227 -8.60 -3.73 0.71
C VAL A 227 -8.70 -2.81 1.93
N ALA A 228 -7.70 -2.87 2.81
CA ALA A 228 -7.68 -2.10 4.05
C ALA A 228 -6.28 -1.56 4.36
N HIS A 229 -6.26 -0.37 4.97
CA HIS A 229 -5.06 0.22 5.58
C HIS A 229 -5.12 0.05 7.10
N ILE A 230 -4.21 -0.74 7.67
CA ILE A 230 -4.12 -0.97 9.11
C ILE A 230 -2.88 -0.25 9.64
N ARG A 231 -3.06 0.69 10.57
CA ARG A 231 -1.95 1.44 11.17
C ARG A 231 -1.38 0.81 12.44
N GLN A 232 -2.12 -0.12 13.03
CA GLN A 232 -1.69 -0.80 14.25
C GLN A 232 -0.61 -1.82 13.91
N ASP A 233 0.48 -1.82 14.68
CA ASP A 233 1.53 -2.83 14.56
C ASP A 233 1.00 -4.21 14.95
N LEU A 234 1.38 -5.22 14.17
CA LEU A 234 0.93 -6.60 14.36
C LEU A 234 2.14 -7.53 14.50
N VAL A 235 2.06 -8.44 15.46
CA VAL A 235 3.07 -9.48 15.68
C VAL A 235 2.79 -10.67 14.75
N ALA A 236 3.66 -10.90 13.78
CA ALA A 236 3.50 -12.03 12.86
C ALA A 236 3.69 -13.39 13.57
N PRO A 237 3.04 -14.48 13.10
CA PRO A 237 2.13 -14.52 11.96
C PRO A 237 0.71 -14.02 12.26
N ILE A 238 -0.01 -13.66 11.20
CA ILE A 238 -1.38 -13.13 11.24
C ILE A 238 -2.39 -14.21 10.83
N GLN A 239 -3.52 -14.25 11.51
CA GLN A 239 -4.67 -15.08 11.18
C GLN A 239 -5.87 -14.22 10.76
N PHE A 240 -6.71 -14.77 9.90
CA PHE A 240 -7.94 -14.13 9.46
C PHE A 240 -9.14 -14.80 10.13
N ILE A 241 -9.93 -14.03 10.87
CA ILE A 241 -11.07 -14.55 11.65
C ILE A 241 -12.36 -13.80 11.31
N ALA A 242 -13.50 -14.45 11.55
CA ALA A 242 -14.82 -13.84 11.43
C ALA A 242 -15.69 -14.12 12.65
N ALA A 243 -16.31 -13.06 13.19
CA ALA A 243 -17.38 -13.16 14.18
C ALA A 243 -18.73 -13.28 13.46
N THR A 244 -19.52 -14.28 13.81
CA THR A 244 -20.95 -14.35 13.49
C THR A 244 -21.75 -14.22 14.79
N GLY A 245 -23.05 -13.89 14.71
CA GLY A 245 -23.99 -13.83 15.84
C GLY A 245 -23.71 -14.80 16.98
N ASP A 246 -23.42 -16.06 16.60
CA ASP A 246 -23.45 -17.20 17.52
C ASP A 246 -22.08 -17.91 17.66
N THR A 247 -21.07 -17.53 16.86
CA THR A 247 -19.77 -18.24 16.84
C THR A 247 -18.66 -17.43 16.17
N VAL A 248 -17.40 -17.86 16.35
CA VAL A 248 -16.23 -17.29 15.71
C VAL A 248 -15.52 -18.33 14.85
N LEU A 249 -15.08 -17.91 13.68
CA LEU A 249 -14.54 -18.77 12.65
C LEU A 249 -13.12 -18.35 12.31
N LEU A 250 -12.18 -19.28 12.40
CA LEU A 250 -10.86 -19.12 11.80
C LEU A 250 -10.95 -19.37 10.29
N LEU A 251 -10.79 -18.30 9.50
CA LEU A 251 -10.92 -18.34 8.04
C LEU A 251 -9.59 -18.70 7.35
N SER A 252 -8.45 -18.31 7.94
CA SER A 252 -7.13 -18.66 7.40
C SER A 252 -6.71 -20.07 7.80
N LYS A 253 -6.51 -20.97 6.83
CA LYS A 253 -6.00 -22.34 7.07
C LYS A 253 -4.53 -22.38 7.53
N LYS A 254 -3.75 -21.35 7.22
CA LYS A 254 -2.35 -21.21 7.59
C LYS A 254 -2.11 -19.81 8.13
N PRO A 255 -1.23 -19.64 9.13
CA PRO A 255 -0.79 -18.31 9.56
C PRO A 255 -0.10 -17.58 8.40
N ILE A 256 -0.40 -16.29 8.24
CA ILE A 256 0.03 -15.43 7.15
C ILE A 256 1.21 -14.58 7.63
N GLN A 257 2.32 -14.60 6.89
CA GLN A 257 3.45 -13.73 7.15
C GLN A 257 3.29 -12.45 6.34
N PRO A 258 3.29 -11.25 6.96
CA PRO A 258 3.35 -9.98 6.23
C PRO A 258 4.60 -9.91 5.37
N GLU A 259 4.46 -9.42 4.14
CA GLU A 259 5.57 -9.20 3.22
C GLU A 259 6.05 -7.75 3.34
N PRO A 260 7.36 -7.49 3.47
CA PRO A 260 7.86 -6.12 3.49
C PRO A 260 7.60 -5.44 2.14
N LEU A 261 7.10 -4.22 2.19
CA LEU A 261 6.93 -3.38 1.01
C LEU A 261 8.33 -2.99 0.48
N PRO A 262 8.62 -3.17 -0.81
CA PRO A 262 9.91 -2.79 -1.38
C PRO A 262 10.23 -1.30 -1.18
N ALA A 263 11.52 -0.99 -0.96
CA ALA A 263 12.00 0.38 -0.83
C ALA A 263 12.14 1.12 -2.18
N ASP A 264 12.21 0.38 -3.29
CA ASP A 264 12.19 0.97 -4.63
C ASP A 264 10.74 1.36 -5.00
N PRO A 265 10.47 2.60 -5.43
CA PRO A 265 9.10 3.05 -5.74
C PRO A 265 8.39 2.23 -6.82
N LYS A 266 9.09 1.76 -7.85
CA LYS A 266 8.51 0.98 -8.93
C LYS A 266 8.13 -0.43 -8.44
N GLU A 267 8.99 -1.07 -7.66
CA GLU A 267 8.68 -2.36 -7.05
C GLU A 267 7.60 -2.26 -5.97
N ALA A 268 7.57 -1.18 -5.18
CA ALA A 268 6.50 -0.91 -4.22
C ALA A 268 5.15 -0.79 -4.92
N ALA A 269 5.10 -0.02 -6.02
CA ALA A 269 3.91 0.09 -6.85
C ALA A 269 3.50 -1.25 -7.46
N ARG A 270 4.45 -2.07 -7.95
CA ARG A 270 4.14 -3.42 -8.45
C ARG A 270 3.51 -4.29 -7.36
N ALA A 271 4.06 -4.28 -6.15
CA ALA A 271 3.54 -5.05 -5.03
C ALA A 271 2.11 -4.60 -4.65
N LEU A 272 1.89 -3.28 -4.54
CA LEU A 272 0.59 -2.69 -4.23
C LEU A 272 -0.43 -2.97 -5.34
N PHE A 273 -0.10 -2.67 -6.60
CA PHE A 273 -1.02 -2.76 -7.73
C PHE A 273 -1.36 -4.21 -8.10
N ALA A 274 -0.56 -5.18 -7.65
CA ALA A 274 -0.89 -6.60 -7.76
C ALA A 274 -2.06 -7.03 -6.86
N MET A 275 -2.41 -6.26 -5.82
CA MET A 275 -3.64 -6.53 -5.07
C MET A 275 -4.84 -6.27 -5.97
N HIS A 276 -5.73 -7.26 -6.08
CA HIS A 276 -6.82 -7.22 -7.04
C HIS A 276 -7.75 -6.01 -6.82
N THR A 277 -7.92 -5.20 -7.86
CA THR A 277 -8.92 -4.12 -7.89
C THR A 277 -9.36 -3.89 -9.33
N PRO A 278 -10.67 -3.93 -9.63
CA PRO A 278 -11.19 -3.58 -10.94
C PRO A 278 -10.71 -2.20 -11.38
N ILE A 279 -10.36 -2.05 -12.66
CA ILE A 279 -9.73 -0.83 -13.16
C ILE A 279 -10.62 0.42 -12.98
N GLN A 280 -11.95 0.24 -13.03
CA GLN A 280 -12.95 1.29 -12.86
C GLN A 280 -12.98 1.87 -11.43
N SER A 281 -12.56 1.08 -10.43
CA SER A 281 -12.52 1.49 -9.01
C SER A 281 -11.09 1.63 -8.50
N PHE A 282 -10.11 1.54 -9.39
CA PHE A 282 -8.70 1.55 -8.98
C PHE A 282 -8.26 2.95 -8.52
N HIS A 283 -8.75 4.02 -9.15
CA HIS A 283 -8.43 5.40 -8.77
C HIS A 283 -8.82 5.72 -7.31
N ASP A 284 -10.02 5.31 -6.91
CA ASP A 284 -10.56 5.43 -5.56
C ASP A 284 -9.66 4.77 -4.51
N ARG A 285 -9.18 3.56 -4.82
CA ARG A 285 -8.27 2.83 -3.93
C ARG A 285 -6.92 3.53 -3.83
N VAL A 286 -6.38 3.99 -4.96
CA VAL A 286 -5.08 4.68 -4.98
C VAL A 286 -5.10 5.93 -4.11
N GLU A 287 -6.18 6.71 -4.19
CA GLU A 287 -6.36 7.91 -3.35
C GLU A 287 -6.42 7.55 -1.86
N ARG A 288 -7.24 6.55 -1.49
CA ARG A 288 -7.47 6.22 -0.07
C ARG A 288 -6.38 5.39 0.57
N ILE A 289 -5.63 4.61 -0.20
CA ILE A 289 -4.70 3.59 0.32
C ILE A 289 -3.32 3.75 -0.31
N ASP A 290 -3.17 3.48 -1.60
CA ASP A 290 -1.84 3.27 -2.19
C ASP A 290 -0.93 4.50 -2.06
N TRP A 291 -1.43 5.72 -2.21
CA TRP A 291 -0.62 6.94 -2.05
C TRP A 291 -0.11 7.16 -0.63
N LYS A 292 -0.76 6.63 0.40
CA LYS A 292 -0.27 6.68 1.79
C LYS A 292 1.02 5.89 1.97
N PHE A 293 1.24 4.87 1.14
CA PHE A 293 2.46 4.06 1.12
C PHE A 293 3.46 4.56 0.08
N LEU A 294 3.00 4.88 -1.14
CA LEU A 294 3.88 5.29 -2.23
C LEU A 294 4.56 6.63 -1.99
N ALA A 295 3.86 7.63 -1.42
CA ALA A 295 4.46 8.95 -1.22
C ALA A 295 5.67 8.92 -0.26
N PRO A 296 5.60 8.27 0.92
CA PRO A 296 6.77 8.08 1.77
C PRO A 296 7.91 7.31 1.10
N VAL A 297 7.61 6.24 0.35
CA VAL A 297 8.62 5.45 -0.38
C VAL A 297 9.35 6.30 -1.43
N ILE A 298 8.60 7.11 -2.19
CA ILE A 298 9.18 8.05 -3.16
C ILE A 298 10.04 9.09 -2.45
N ALA A 299 9.55 9.70 -1.37
CA ALA A 299 10.31 10.71 -0.61
C ALA A 299 11.60 10.14 -0.01
N ALA A 300 11.56 8.91 0.52
CA ALA A 300 12.74 8.23 1.05
C ALA A 300 13.76 7.92 -0.05
N SER A 301 13.30 7.49 -1.24
CA SER A 301 14.16 7.28 -2.40
C SER A 301 14.85 8.59 -2.83
N GLN A 302 14.11 9.70 -2.86
CA GLN A 302 14.63 11.02 -3.23
C GLN A 302 15.63 11.58 -2.23
N ALA A 303 15.42 11.37 -0.94
CA ALA A 303 16.33 11.86 0.11
C ALA A 303 17.78 11.37 -0.10
N ARG A 304 17.93 10.16 -0.68
CA ARG A 304 19.23 9.55 -0.98
C ARG A 304 19.99 10.26 -2.10
N TRP A 305 19.33 11.06 -2.94
CA TRP A 305 19.97 11.75 -4.07
C TRP A 305 21.01 12.78 -3.62
N ALA A 306 20.84 13.36 -2.43
CA ALA A 306 21.77 14.34 -1.86
C ALA A 306 23.10 13.71 -1.43
N GLU A 307 23.10 12.39 -1.18
CA GLU A 307 24.29 11.63 -0.80
C GLU A 307 25.07 11.12 -2.01
N CYS A 308 24.47 11.15 -3.20
CA CYS A 308 25.11 10.69 -4.42
C CYS A 308 26.13 11.71 -4.94
N GLU A 309 27.34 11.23 -5.23
CA GLU A 309 28.34 12.00 -5.96
C GLU A 309 27.85 12.23 -7.40
N ILE A 310 28.01 13.47 -7.88
CA ILE A 310 27.66 13.83 -9.25
C ILE A 310 28.95 13.88 -10.07
N GLU A 311 29.09 12.94 -10.98
CA GLU A 311 30.17 12.93 -11.96
C GLU A 311 29.83 13.81 -13.15
N GLU A 312 30.77 14.66 -13.55
CA GLU A 312 30.61 15.54 -14.71
C GLU A 312 31.85 15.53 -15.59
N ARG A 313 31.64 15.39 -16.89
CA ARG A 313 32.70 15.43 -17.91
C ARG A 313 32.30 16.37 -19.04
N ALA A 314 33.24 17.18 -19.52
CA ALA A 314 33.05 18.08 -20.64
C ALA A 314 33.87 17.60 -21.84
N PHE A 315 33.26 17.68 -23.04
CA PHE A 315 33.89 17.31 -24.29
C PHE A 315 33.87 18.51 -25.23
N GLY A 316 35.06 18.96 -25.65
CA GLY A 316 35.24 20.16 -26.45
C GLY A 316 35.18 21.48 -25.69
N PRO A 317 35.53 22.60 -26.35
CA PRO A 317 35.47 23.94 -25.76
C PRO A 317 34.01 24.34 -25.52
N GLN A 318 33.66 24.57 -24.27
CA GLN A 318 32.30 24.94 -23.91
C GLN A 318 32.05 26.44 -24.21
N PRO A 319 30.83 26.84 -24.60
CA PRO A 319 30.50 28.25 -24.74
C PRO A 319 30.64 28.96 -23.38
N GLU A 320 31.28 30.13 -23.38
CA GLU A 320 31.51 30.93 -22.17
C GLU A 320 30.21 31.52 -21.61
N ALA A 321 29.33 31.98 -22.49
CA ALA A 321 28.04 32.59 -22.14
C ALA A 321 26.93 32.01 -23.04
N PRO A 322 26.50 30.75 -22.82
CA PRO A 322 25.42 30.16 -23.58
C PRO A 322 24.10 30.92 -23.32
N GLU A 323 23.34 31.17 -24.37
CA GLU A 323 22.01 31.78 -24.30
C GLU A 323 20.92 30.75 -23.95
N VAL A 324 21.17 29.47 -24.26
CA VAL A 324 20.29 28.33 -23.94
C VAL A 324 21.12 27.15 -23.43
N SER A 325 20.65 26.49 -22.38
CA SER A 325 21.13 25.18 -21.95
C SER A 325 20.15 24.11 -22.40
N VAL A 326 20.57 23.26 -23.33
CA VAL A 326 19.80 22.12 -23.82
C VAL A 326 20.06 20.93 -22.91
N ILE A 327 19.04 20.51 -22.17
CA ILE A 327 19.10 19.45 -21.16
C ILE A 327 18.41 18.21 -21.74
N VAL A 328 19.17 17.12 -21.81
CA VAL A 328 18.71 15.86 -22.40
C VAL A 328 18.92 14.71 -21.41
N PRO A 329 17.86 14.22 -20.74
CA PRO A 329 17.95 13.03 -19.90
C PRO A 329 18.12 11.77 -20.75
N LEU A 330 18.98 10.86 -20.32
CA LEU A 330 19.32 9.62 -21.01
C LEU A 330 18.93 8.40 -20.16
N TYR A 331 18.09 7.54 -20.72
CA TYR A 331 17.67 6.28 -20.10
C TYR A 331 17.62 5.17 -21.16
N GLY A 332 18.21 4.00 -20.88
CA GLY A 332 18.23 2.82 -21.74
C GLY A 332 19.05 2.94 -23.04
N ARG A 333 18.86 4.02 -23.81
CA ARG A 333 19.46 4.24 -25.13
C ARG A 333 20.26 5.54 -25.15
N HIS A 334 21.58 5.40 -25.17
CA HIS A 334 22.51 6.52 -25.36
C HIS A 334 22.88 6.72 -26.84
N ASP A 335 22.58 5.76 -27.72
CA ASP A 335 22.94 5.81 -29.15
C ASP A 335 22.25 6.97 -29.90
N PHE A 336 21.11 7.46 -29.41
CA PHE A 336 20.48 8.67 -29.97
C PHE A 336 21.29 9.95 -29.79
N VAL A 337 22.28 9.97 -28.89
CA VAL A 337 23.19 11.10 -28.72
C VAL A 337 23.93 11.40 -30.02
N GLU A 338 24.40 10.37 -30.74
CA GLU A 338 25.08 10.54 -32.03
C GLU A 338 24.17 11.22 -33.06
N HIS A 339 22.91 10.76 -33.15
CA HIS A 339 21.91 11.33 -34.05
C HIS A 339 21.58 12.79 -33.71
N GLN A 340 21.47 13.14 -32.41
CA GLN A 340 21.28 14.51 -31.99
C GLN A 340 22.48 15.38 -32.32
N LEU A 341 23.71 14.92 -32.04
CA LEU A 341 24.94 15.66 -32.37
C LEU A 341 25.07 15.90 -33.87
N MET A 342 24.67 14.95 -34.71
CA MET A 342 24.64 15.09 -36.17
C MET A 342 23.72 16.23 -36.63
N GLU A 343 22.55 16.41 -36.00
CA GLU A 343 21.64 17.50 -36.37
C GLU A 343 22.03 18.82 -35.72
N PHE A 344 22.49 18.80 -34.47
CA PHE A 344 22.90 19.99 -33.75
C PHE A 344 24.14 20.65 -34.36
N CYS A 345 25.11 19.88 -34.86
CA CYS A 345 26.31 20.46 -35.48
C CYS A 345 26.01 21.19 -36.80
N ARG A 346 24.84 20.94 -37.42
CA ARG A 346 24.39 21.65 -38.64
C ARG A 346 23.68 22.96 -38.33
N ASP A 347 23.31 23.21 -37.07
CA ASP A 347 22.60 24.40 -36.64
C ASP A 347 23.57 25.45 -36.06
N PRO A 348 23.72 26.63 -36.71
CA PRO A 348 24.64 27.66 -36.22
C PRO A 348 24.29 28.17 -34.82
N TYR A 349 23.01 28.27 -34.47
CA TYR A 349 22.58 28.73 -33.15
C TYR A 349 22.98 27.71 -32.08
N MET A 350 22.78 26.42 -32.35
CA MET A 350 23.23 25.34 -31.44
C MET A 350 24.75 25.36 -31.23
N ARG A 351 25.53 25.55 -32.30
CA ARG A 351 27.00 25.58 -32.21
C ARG A 351 27.55 26.76 -31.44
N GLU A 352 26.94 27.93 -31.60
CA GLU A 352 27.54 29.21 -31.18
C GLU A 352 26.92 29.78 -29.91
N ARG A 353 25.66 29.42 -29.60
CA ARG A 353 24.85 30.07 -28.55
C ARG A 353 24.22 29.09 -27.56
N ALA A 354 24.31 27.78 -27.79
CA ALA A 354 23.76 26.78 -26.87
C ALA A 354 24.86 25.93 -26.24
N GLU A 355 24.64 25.52 -24.99
CA GLU A 355 25.36 24.39 -24.41
C GLU A 355 24.45 23.15 -24.38
N ILE A 356 25.04 21.96 -24.49
CA ILE A 356 24.31 20.69 -24.42
C ILE A 356 24.74 19.96 -23.16
N VAL A 357 23.76 19.55 -22.35
CA VAL A 357 23.93 18.82 -21.10
C VAL A 357 23.16 17.51 -21.19
N TYR A 358 23.91 16.42 -21.44
CA TYR A 358 23.39 15.07 -21.37
C TYR A 358 23.41 14.60 -19.91
N VAL A 359 22.25 14.22 -19.38
CA VAL A 359 22.10 13.72 -18.00
C VAL A 359 21.78 12.24 -18.04
N VAL A 360 22.74 11.40 -17.69
CA VAL A 360 22.51 9.97 -17.55
C VAL A 360 21.63 9.72 -16.34
N ASP A 361 20.57 8.95 -16.55
CA ASP A 361 19.64 8.52 -15.51
C ASP A 361 19.60 6.99 -15.36
N ASP A 362 20.07 6.24 -16.35
CA ASP A 362 20.16 4.78 -16.28
C ASP A 362 21.60 4.33 -15.94
N PRO A 363 21.82 3.65 -14.79
CA PRO A 363 23.11 3.06 -14.45
C PRO A 363 23.69 2.15 -15.55
N ALA A 364 22.84 1.50 -16.36
CA ALA A 364 23.27 0.56 -17.38
C ALA A 364 24.00 1.21 -18.57
N ILE A 365 23.85 2.53 -18.77
CA ILE A 365 24.48 3.27 -19.88
C ILE A 365 25.56 4.23 -19.41
N VAL A 366 26.06 4.07 -18.17
CA VAL A 366 27.16 4.88 -17.66
C VAL A 366 28.47 4.51 -18.39
N ILE A 367 28.99 5.46 -19.16
CA ILE A 367 30.22 5.29 -19.95
C ILE A 367 31.43 5.64 -19.08
N SER A 368 32.16 4.61 -18.62
CA SER A 368 33.27 4.78 -17.67
C SER A 368 34.55 5.36 -18.29
N SER A 369 34.90 5.00 -19.53
CA SER A 369 36.17 5.39 -20.17
C SER A 369 36.15 6.78 -20.82
N GLY A 370 34.97 7.26 -21.22
CA GLY A 370 34.79 8.53 -21.97
C GLY A 370 35.39 8.56 -23.38
N SER A 371 36.06 7.49 -23.84
CA SER A 371 36.70 7.43 -25.17
C SER A 371 35.69 7.57 -26.31
N GLU A 372 34.60 6.82 -26.26
CA GLU A 372 33.47 6.92 -27.20
C GLU A 372 32.90 8.35 -27.29
N LEU A 373 32.71 9.00 -26.14
CA LEU A 373 32.21 10.38 -26.09
C LEU A 373 33.22 11.38 -26.70
N ALA A 374 34.52 11.15 -26.51
CA ALA A 374 35.57 11.95 -27.14
C ALA A 374 35.62 11.73 -28.67
N GLU A 375 35.35 10.52 -29.15
CA GLU A 375 35.22 10.21 -30.58
C GLU A 375 34.01 10.94 -31.20
N LEU A 376 32.85 10.92 -30.53
CA LEU A 376 31.67 11.68 -30.96
C LEU A 376 31.99 13.18 -31.09
N TYR A 377 32.64 13.78 -30.09
CA TYR A 377 33.10 15.16 -30.20
C TYR A 377 34.08 15.35 -31.37
N GLY A 378 35.02 14.43 -31.56
CA GLY A 378 35.99 14.48 -32.67
C GLY A 378 35.34 14.48 -34.05
N LEU A 379 34.24 13.72 -34.22
CA LEU A 379 33.51 13.58 -35.46
C LEU A 379 32.61 14.79 -35.77
N TYR A 380 31.78 15.19 -34.80
CA TYR A 380 30.75 16.22 -35.02
C TYR A 380 31.21 17.63 -34.66
N ARG A 381 32.30 17.76 -33.88
CA ARG A 381 32.83 19.04 -33.38
C ARG A 381 31.80 19.88 -32.61
N GLN A 382 30.75 19.24 -32.09
CA GLN A 382 29.74 19.85 -31.25
C GLN A 382 30.11 19.62 -29.78
N PRO A 383 30.42 20.67 -28.99
CA PRO A 383 30.71 20.53 -27.57
C PRO A 383 29.49 20.09 -26.76
N PHE A 384 29.70 19.24 -25.75
CA PHE A 384 28.65 18.82 -24.83
C PHE A 384 29.23 18.46 -23.45
N ARG A 385 28.37 18.41 -22.44
CA ARG A 385 28.65 17.92 -21.09
C ARG A 385 27.87 16.63 -20.85
N TRP A 386 28.47 15.75 -20.08
CA TRP A 386 27.94 14.45 -19.69
C TRP A 386 27.90 14.35 -18.17
N ILE A 387 26.71 14.17 -17.61
CA ILE A 387 26.47 14.23 -16.16
C ILE A 387 25.86 12.91 -15.71
N TRP A 388 26.44 12.28 -14.69
CA TRP A 388 25.87 11.12 -14.01
C TRP A 388 25.57 11.47 -12.55
N GLY A 389 24.32 11.28 -12.13
CA GLY A 389 23.84 11.64 -10.79
C GLY A 389 24.01 10.56 -9.73
N GLY A 390 24.76 9.49 -10.00
CA GLY A 390 25.01 8.37 -9.09
C GLY A 390 23.90 7.33 -8.99
N VAL A 391 22.65 7.69 -9.32
CA VAL A 391 21.47 6.84 -9.20
C VAL A 391 20.42 7.24 -10.25
N ASN A 392 19.49 6.33 -10.55
CA ASN A 392 18.29 6.66 -11.31
C ASN A 392 17.37 7.57 -10.49
N ARG A 393 17.10 8.76 -11.01
CA ARG A 393 16.24 9.81 -10.43
C ARG A 393 14.92 9.97 -11.19
N GLY A 394 14.75 9.22 -12.28
CA GLY A 394 13.63 9.36 -13.21
C GLY A 394 13.70 10.66 -14.03
N PHE A 395 12.75 10.82 -14.95
CA PHE A 395 12.72 11.95 -15.88
C PHE A 395 12.77 13.32 -15.18
N SER A 396 11.87 13.58 -14.23
CA SER A 396 11.85 14.84 -13.47
C SER A 396 13.15 15.10 -12.72
N GLY A 397 13.70 14.07 -12.06
CA GLY A 397 14.92 14.20 -11.27
C GLY A 397 16.16 14.43 -12.13
N ALA A 398 16.27 13.76 -13.28
CA ALA A 398 17.33 13.97 -14.24
C ALA A 398 17.27 15.37 -14.88
N ASN A 399 16.08 15.82 -15.27
CA ASN A 399 15.90 17.18 -15.79
C ASN A 399 16.24 18.25 -14.75
N ASN A 400 15.81 18.09 -13.49
CA ASN A 400 16.18 19.00 -12.41
C ASN A 400 17.70 19.01 -12.15
N LEU A 401 18.36 17.85 -12.23
CA LEU A 401 19.82 17.77 -12.13
C LEU A 401 20.50 18.52 -13.27
N GLY A 402 20.02 18.37 -14.51
CA GLY A 402 20.50 19.12 -15.67
C GLY A 402 20.28 20.63 -15.50
N ALA A 403 19.10 21.04 -15.04
CA ALA A 403 18.78 22.44 -14.79
C ALA A 403 19.67 23.07 -13.72
N ALA A 404 19.97 22.34 -12.64
CA ALA A 404 20.89 22.79 -11.60
C ALA A 404 22.35 22.94 -12.10
N ARG A 405 22.69 22.33 -13.23
CA ARG A 405 24.02 22.36 -13.86
C ARG A 405 24.10 23.22 -15.10
N ALA A 406 22.96 23.73 -15.56
CA ALA A 406 22.84 24.68 -16.66
C ALA A 406 23.45 26.03 -16.29
N ARG A 407 24.02 26.72 -17.28
CA ARG A 407 24.65 28.04 -17.14
C ARG A 407 23.88 29.15 -17.85
N ALA A 408 22.94 28.82 -18.73
CA ALA A 408 22.17 29.80 -19.48
C ALA A 408 20.91 30.28 -18.74
N ASP A 409 20.41 31.44 -19.15
CA ASP A 409 19.16 32.02 -18.63
C ASP A 409 17.90 31.36 -19.20
N ARG A 410 18.03 30.56 -20.27
CA ARG A 410 16.96 29.77 -20.87
C ARG A 410 17.29 28.29 -20.79
N LEU A 411 16.30 27.49 -20.43
CA LEU A 411 16.42 26.03 -20.39
C LEU A 411 15.57 25.45 -21.50
N LEU A 412 16.17 24.56 -22.30
CA LEU A 412 15.43 23.69 -23.21
C LEU A 412 15.49 22.26 -22.67
N PHE A 413 14.37 21.73 -22.22
CA PHE A 413 14.24 20.31 -21.92
C PHE A 413 13.87 19.55 -23.19
N MET A 414 14.59 18.47 -23.50
CA MET A 414 14.39 17.69 -24.72
C MET A 414 14.65 16.20 -24.47
N ASN A 415 13.78 15.32 -24.96
CA ASN A 415 14.05 13.87 -24.94
C ASN A 415 15.20 13.49 -25.88
N SER A 416 15.91 12.41 -25.58
CA SER A 416 17.05 11.95 -26.39
C SER A 416 16.67 11.49 -27.80
N ASP A 417 15.42 11.09 -28.02
CA ASP A 417 14.87 10.60 -29.29
C ASP A 417 14.05 11.67 -30.04
N VAL A 418 14.32 12.96 -29.75
CA VAL A 418 13.75 14.12 -30.45
C VAL A 418 14.81 14.76 -31.34
N PHE A 419 14.47 14.99 -32.61
CA PHE A 419 15.38 15.44 -33.66
C PHE A 419 14.77 16.62 -34.45
N PRO A 420 15.50 17.73 -34.62
CA PRO A 420 15.01 18.84 -35.44
C PRO A 420 14.96 18.50 -36.92
N THR A 421 13.93 18.99 -37.62
CA THR A 421 13.76 18.74 -39.06
C THR A 421 14.59 19.68 -39.94
N ARG A 422 15.06 20.81 -39.37
CA ARG A 422 15.87 21.81 -40.07
C ARG A 422 16.69 22.66 -39.09
N PRO A 423 17.81 23.26 -39.55
CA PRO A 423 18.49 24.33 -38.83
C PRO A 423 17.60 25.56 -38.58
N GLY A 424 17.93 26.33 -37.55
CA GLY A 424 17.24 27.56 -37.12
C GLY A 424 16.06 27.32 -36.18
N TRP A 425 15.76 26.07 -35.82
CA TRP A 425 14.62 25.72 -34.99
C TRP A 425 14.71 26.33 -33.59
N LEU A 426 15.88 26.25 -32.94
CA LEU A 426 16.05 26.77 -31.57
C LEU A 426 16.02 28.30 -31.55
N ALA A 427 16.64 28.95 -32.54
CA ALA A 427 16.62 30.41 -32.67
C ALA A 427 15.18 30.94 -32.78
N GLU A 428 14.33 30.23 -33.53
CA GLU A 428 12.92 30.60 -33.70
C GLU A 428 12.11 30.41 -32.41
N MET A 429 12.34 29.32 -31.67
CA MET A 429 11.72 29.13 -30.35
C MET A 429 12.15 30.21 -29.35
N VAL A 430 13.44 30.56 -29.33
CA VAL A 430 13.96 31.65 -28.47
C VAL A 430 13.34 32.99 -28.85
N ALA A 431 13.25 33.30 -30.14
CA ALA A 431 12.60 34.52 -30.61
C ALA A 431 11.11 34.57 -30.19
N ALA A 432 10.38 33.46 -30.25
CA ALA A 432 9.01 33.37 -29.79
C ALA A 432 8.88 33.63 -28.29
N LEU A 433 9.73 32.98 -27.47
CA LEU A 433 9.77 33.18 -26.03
C LEU A 433 10.06 34.64 -25.67
N ASP A 434 11.11 35.23 -26.24
CA ASP A 434 11.58 36.57 -25.90
C ASP A 434 10.62 37.68 -26.33
N SER A 435 9.94 37.50 -27.46
CA SER A 435 8.98 38.49 -27.98
C SER A 435 7.65 38.53 -27.21
N HIS A 436 7.38 37.56 -26.35
CA HIS A 436 6.13 37.44 -25.59
C HIS A 436 6.40 37.32 -24.08
N PRO A 437 6.39 38.44 -23.33
CA PRO A 437 6.70 38.41 -21.89
C PRO A 437 5.76 37.56 -21.02
N LYS A 438 4.52 37.32 -21.49
CA LYS A 438 3.56 36.43 -20.79
C LYS A 438 3.77 34.94 -21.10
N LEU A 439 4.57 34.62 -22.11
CA LEU A 439 4.79 33.25 -22.55
C LEU A 439 5.84 32.60 -21.64
N GLY A 440 5.41 31.70 -20.76
CA GLY A 440 6.29 31.01 -19.83
C GLY A 440 6.99 29.80 -20.45
N VAL A 441 6.29 29.08 -21.34
CA VAL A 441 6.80 27.87 -22.00
C VAL A 441 6.50 27.93 -23.49
N VAL A 442 7.47 27.56 -24.32
CA VAL A 442 7.29 27.35 -25.78
C VAL A 442 7.57 25.90 -26.12
N THR A 443 6.63 25.27 -26.83
CA THR A 443 6.79 23.91 -27.36
C THR A 443 6.60 23.90 -28.88
N PRO A 444 7.40 23.13 -29.63
CA PRO A 444 7.27 23.04 -31.09
C PRO A 444 6.20 22.01 -31.50
N GLN A 445 5.96 21.85 -32.80
CA GLN A 445 5.23 20.71 -33.32
C GLN A 445 6.11 19.46 -33.29
N LEU A 446 5.68 18.43 -32.57
CA LEU A 446 6.31 17.11 -32.61
C LEU A 446 5.55 16.21 -33.57
N ARG A 447 6.29 15.51 -34.43
CA ARG A 447 5.78 14.57 -35.42
C ARG A 447 6.26 13.17 -35.13
N PHE A 448 5.40 12.19 -35.39
CA PHE A 448 5.84 10.79 -35.50
C PHE A 448 6.83 10.63 -36.64
N ALA A 449 7.63 9.57 -36.63
CA ALA A 449 8.50 9.20 -37.74
C ALA A 449 7.75 9.07 -39.09
N GLY A 450 6.46 8.67 -39.03
CA GLY A 450 5.57 8.61 -40.19
C GLY A 450 5.06 9.97 -40.71
N GLY A 451 5.42 11.09 -40.08
CA GLY A 451 5.10 12.46 -40.50
C GLY A 451 3.82 13.05 -39.91
N GLY A 452 2.91 12.23 -39.37
CA GLY A 452 1.71 12.71 -38.68
C GLY A 452 2.03 13.49 -37.40
N ILE A 453 1.14 14.41 -37.00
CA ILE A 453 1.25 15.13 -35.73
C ILE A 453 1.26 14.13 -34.58
N GLN A 454 2.20 14.29 -33.66
CA GLN A 454 2.22 13.58 -32.39
C GLN A 454 1.82 14.51 -31.25
N HIS A 455 2.42 15.70 -31.18
CA HIS A 455 2.06 16.74 -30.22
C HIS A 455 1.94 18.09 -30.91
N ALA A 456 0.84 18.76 -30.64
CA ALA A 456 0.57 20.13 -31.08
C ALA A 456 -0.09 20.90 -29.93
N GLY A 457 0.54 20.83 -28.75
CA GLY A 457 -0.10 21.06 -27.45
C GLY A 457 -0.86 19.82 -26.93
N MET A 458 -1.25 19.89 -25.66
CA MET A 458 -2.05 18.89 -24.95
C MET A 458 -3.13 19.59 -24.11
N GLU A 459 -4.14 18.83 -23.70
CA GLU A 459 -5.23 19.30 -22.85
C GLU A 459 -5.58 18.23 -21.81
N SER A 460 -6.09 18.63 -20.64
CA SER A 460 -6.68 17.66 -19.72
C SER A 460 -8.03 17.20 -20.23
N ARG A 461 -8.28 15.89 -20.22
CA ARG A 461 -9.57 15.30 -20.58
C ARG A 461 -10.01 14.29 -19.54
N ARG A 462 -11.27 14.34 -19.12
CA ARG A 462 -11.85 13.32 -18.26
C ARG A 462 -12.11 12.04 -19.08
N LEU A 463 -11.63 10.91 -18.58
CA LEU A 463 -11.92 9.59 -19.14
C LEU A 463 -12.88 8.86 -18.19
N ASP A 464 -14.17 8.99 -18.46
CA ASP A 464 -15.24 8.49 -17.59
C ASP A 464 -15.21 6.97 -17.40
N SER A 465 -14.68 6.22 -18.37
CA SER A 465 -14.61 4.75 -18.30
C SER A 465 -13.75 4.22 -17.16
N ILE A 466 -12.81 5.02 -16.65
CA ILE A 466 -11.92 4.66 -15.53
C ILE A 466 -11.85 5.73 -14.43
N GLY A 467 -12.63 6.81 -14.55
CA GLY A 467 -12.82 7.81 -13.49
C GLY A 467 -11.62 8.71 -13.23
N VAL A 468 -10.80 9.01 -14.24
CA VAL A 468 -9.58 9.84 -14.10
C VAL A 468 -9.43 10.90 -15.18
N TRP A 469 -8.61 11.91 -14.92
CA TRP A 469 -8.19 12.90 -15.92
C TRP A 469 -6.92 12.41 -16.63
N ILE A 470 -6.84 12.55 -17.95
CA ILE A 470 -5.66 12.18 -18.74
C ILE A 470 -5.10 13.39 -19.47
N ASN A 471 -3.81 13.35 -19.82
CA ASN A 471 -3.21 14.25 -20.79
C ASN A 471 -3.64 13.78 -22.19
N HIS A 472 -4.55 14.51 -22.79
CA HIS A 472 -5.05 14.25 -24.14
C HIS A 472 -4.24 15.05 -25.17
N HIS A 473 -4.09 14.46 -26.37
CA HIS A 473 -3.28 14.99 -27.47
C HIS A 473 -4.18 15.35 -28.65
N PRO A 474 -4.66 16.61 -28.77
CA PRO A 474 -5.45 17.05 -29.89
C PRO A 474 -4.74 16.84 -31.24
N HIS A 475 -5.50 16.43 -32.25
CA HIS A 475 -5.01 16.20 -33.62
C HIS A 475 -3.91 15.13 -33.76
N MET A 476 -3.67 14.30 -32.73
CA MET A 476 -2.72 13.19 -32.81
C MET A 476 -3.07 12.29 -34.02
N GLY A 477 -2.05 12.02 -34.85
CA GLY A 477 -2.16 11.22 -36.07
C GLY A 477 -2.60 12.00 -37.31
N PHE A 478 -3.05 13.25 -37.19
CA PHE A 478 -3.45 14.05 -38.36
C PHE A 478 -2.25 14.51 -39.18
N ASP A 479 -2.48 14.78 -40.47
CA ASP A 479 -1.50 15.44 -41.32
C ASP A 479 -1.21 16.86 -40.78
N PRO A 480 0.05 17.24 -40.55
CA PRO A 480 0.43 18.59 -40.14
C PRO A 480 -0.13 19.73 -40.99
N ALA A 481 -0.40 19.49 -42.27
CA ALA A 481 -1.04 20.47 -43.15
C ALA A 481 -2.45 20.86 -42.68
N LEU A 482 -3.13 19.94 -41.99
CA LEU A 482 -4.49 20.10 -41.46
C LEU A 482 -4.52 20.76 -40.08
N ASP A 483 -3.38 21.02 -39.44
CA ASP A 483 -3.37 21.82 -38.20
C ASP A 483 -3.88 23.23 -38.52
N PRO A 484 -5.01 23.69 -37.93
CA PRO A 484 -5.54 25.02 -38.21
C PRO A 484 -4.60 26.14 -37.73
N ARG A 485 -3.69 25.84 -36.79
CA ARG A 485 -2.77 26.81 -36.21
C ARG A 485 -1.53 26.94 -37.08
N LYS A 486 -1.24 28.17 -37.54
CA LYS A 486 -0.13 28.49 -38.47
C LYS A 486 0.92 29.43 -37.89
N ALA A 487 0.69 29.95 -36.69
CA ALA A 487 1.61 30.79 -35.92
C ALA A 487 1.53 30.39 -34.44
N LEU A 488 2.36 31.03 -33.60
CA LEU A 488 2.32 30.84 -32.15
C LEU A 488 0.88 30.94 -31.63
N ASP A 489 0.44 29.92 -30.89
CA ASP A 489 -0.90 29.84 -30.32
C ASP A 489 -0.85 29.33 -28.88
N ALA A 490 -1.81 29.74 -28.06
CA ALA A 490 -1.89 29.32 -26.66
C ALA A 490 -2.49 27.92 -26.54
N VAL A 491 -1.91 27.08 -25.68
CA VAL A 491 -2.41 25.74 -25.38
C VAL A 491 -2.43 25.53 -23.86
N PRO A 492 -3.28 24.64 -23.31
CA PRO A 492 -3.32 24.42 -21.86
C PRO A 492 -2.05 23.77 -21.31
N ILE A 493 -1.48 22.84 -22.08
CA ILE A 493 -0.37 21.98 -21.67
C ILE A 493 0.59 21.78 -22.87
N ALA A 494 1.88 21.73 -22.59
CA ALA A 494 2.92 21.29 -23.50
C ALA A 494 3.46 19.93 -23.04
N THR A 495 4.07 19.15 -23.94
CA THR A 495 4.72 17.89 -23.58
C THR A 495 6.16 18.10 -23.13
N GLY A 496 6.60 17.31 -22.15
CA GLY A 496 7.99 17.34 -21.67
C GLY A 496 9.04 16.90 -22.69
N ALA A 497 8.62 16.33 -23.82
CA ALA A 497 9.53 15.89 -24.89
C ALA A 497 10.32 17.05 -25.52
N CYS A 498 9.77 18.27 -25.57
CA CYS A 498 10.51 19.47 -25.97
C CYS A 498 9.83 20.74 -25.41
N MET A 499 10.49 21.42 -24.46
CA MET A 499 10.02 22.66 -23.85
C MET A 499 11.16 23.67 -23.69
N LEU A 500 10.98 24.88 -24.21
CA LEU A 500 11.85 26.03 -23.94
C LEU A 500 11.19 26.97 -22.94
N LEU A 501 11.92 27.37 -21.90
CA LEU A 501 11.43 28.24 -20.84
C LEU A 501 12.56 29.09 -20.22
N ARG A 502 12.22 30.05 -19.36
CA ARG A 502 13.20 30.86 -18.62
C ARG A 502 13.63 30.15 -17.35
N ARG A 503 14.93 30.12 -17.10
CA ARG A 503 15.52 29.50 -15.90
C ARG A 503 14.97 30.12 -14.60
N GLY A 504 14.88 31.45 -14.54
CA GLY A 504 14.38 32.14 -13.34
C GLY A 504 12.95 31.74 -12.97
N GLU A 505 12.05 31.67 -13.95
CA GLU A 505 10.65 31.25 -13.74
C GLU A 505 10.59 29.77 -13.30
N PHE A 506 11.39 28.90 -13.93
CA PHE A 506 11.47 27.49 -13.58
C PHE A 506 11.96 27.26 -12.15
N GLU A 507 13.01 27.97 -11.73
CA GLU A 507 13.56 27.87 -10.38
C GLU A 507 12.59 28.43 -9.34
N GLU A 508 11.93 29.55 -9.61
CA GLU A 508 10.92 30.13 -8.72
C GLU A 508 9.72 29.19 -8.52
N LEU A 509 9.34 28.44 -9.56
CA LEU A 509 8.25 27.47 -9.53
C LEU A 509 8.63 26.11 -8.95
N GLY A 510 9.89 25.92 -8.53
CA GLY A 510 10.38 24.68 -7.94
C GLY A 510 10.63 23.54 -8.94
N GLY A 511 10.78 23.87 -10.22
CA GLY A 511 11.15 22.93 -11.28
C GLY A 511 10.17 21.78 -11.54
N TRP A 512 10.69 20.69 -12.11
CA TRP A 512 9.92 19.46 -12.36
C TRP A 512 9.52 18.81 -11.04
N ASP A 513 8.26 18.38 -10.92
CA ASP A 513 7.81 17.64 -9.74
C ASP A 513 8.30 16.19 -9.81
N THR A 514 9.03 15.76 -8.79
CA THR A 514 9.64 14.42 -8.73
C THR A 514 8.74 13.39 -8.05
N GLY A 515 7.54 13.77 -7.62
CA GLY A 515 6.62 12.92 -6.86
C GLY A 515 5.74 11.99 -7.70
N TYR A 516 5.82 12.06 -9.03
CA TYR A 516 5.12 11.15 -9.93
C TYR A 516 5.84 9.80 -10.03
N LEU A 517 5.08 8.71 -10.06
CA LEU A 517 5.59 7.35 -10.12
C LEU A 517 6.01 7.01 -11.57
N ILE A 518 7.29 6.77 -11.84
CA ILE A 518 7.84 6.27 -13.13
C ILE A 518 7.68 7.25 -14.33
N GLY A 519 6.90 8.33 -14.20
CA GLY A 519 6.63 9.35 -15.23
C GLY A 519 5.14 9.42 -15.60
N ASP A 520 4.79 10.28 -16.54
CA ASP A 520 3.42 10.71 -16.87
C ASP A 520 2.89 11.76 -15.88
N PHE A 521 2.31 12.85 -16.41
CA PHE A 521 1.80 14.07 -15.73
C PHE A 521 2.82 15.09 -15.20
N GLU A 522 4.13 14.83 -15.23
CA GLU A 522 5.11 15.83 -14.81
C GLU A 522 5.15 17.09 -15.71
N ASP A 523 4.81 16.93 -16.98
CA ASP A 523 4.75 18.01 -17.96
C ASP A 523 3.52 18.89 -17.80
N SER A 524 2.36 18.29 -17.58
CA SER A 524 1.14 19.02 -17.20
C SER A 524 1.26 19.70 -15.84
N ASP A 525 1.89 19.07 -14.84
CA ASP A 525 2.18 19.72 -13.54
C ASP A 525 3.03 20.97 -13.72
N LEU A 526 4.10 20.89 -14.53
CA LEU A 526 4.94 22.05 -14.82
C LEU A 526 4.15 23.15 -15.54
N CYS A 527 3.36 22.80 -16.56
CA CYS A 527 2.51 23.77 -17.25
C CYS A 527 1.51 24.45 -16.30
N TYR A 528 0.95 23.70 -15.35
CA TYR A 528 0.00 24.23 -14.36
C TYR A 528 0.67 25.10 -13.30
N LYS A 529 1.94 24.85 -12.95
CA LYS A 529 2.74 25.80 -12.17
C LYS A 529 2.90 27.14 -12.88
N TYR A 530 3.24 27.13 -14.17
CA TYR A 530 3.36 28.37 -14.96
C TYR A 530 2.01 29.11 -15.07
N ARG A 531 0.94 28.39 -15.41
CA ARG A 531 -0.41 28.98 -15.49
C ARG A 531 -0.91 29.52 -14.15
N SER A 532 -0.46 28.97 -13.02
CA SER A 532 -0.80 29.50 -11.68
C SER A 532 -0.17 30.87 -11.40
N ARG A 533 0.79 31.30 -12.22
CA ARG A 533 1.41 32.64 -12.20
C ARG A 533 0.96 33.51 -13.38
N ASP A 534 -0.19 33.20 -13.99
CA ASP A 534 -0.73 33.90 -15.16
C ASP A 534 0.23 33.93 -16.38
N LEU A 535 1.09 32.91 -16.49
CA LEU A 535 1.95 32.69 -17.65
C LEU A 535 1.31 31.70 -18.63
N ASP A 536 1.43 32.01 -19.91
CA ASP A 536 0.88 31.23 -21.01
C ASP A 536 1.82 30.10 -21.42
N ILE A 537 1.23 29.00 -21.91
CA ILE A 537 1.95 27.92 -22.58
C ILE A 537 1.68 28.05 -24.08
N GLY A 538 2.73 28.18 -24.89
CA GLY A 538 2.62 28.42 -26.32
C GLY A 538 3.07 27.25 -27.16
N TYR A 539 2.28 26.94 -28.17
CA TYR A 539 2.58 26.00 -29.24
C TYR A 539 3.04 26.76 -30.49
N LEU A 540 4.22 26.40 -31.00
CA LEU A 540 4.84 27.04 -32.17
C LEU A 540 4.85 26.07 -33.37
N PRO A 541 3.80 26.09 -34.24
CA PRO A 541 3.66 25.15 -35.35
C PRO A 541 4.67 25.36 -36.50
N THR A 542 5.35 26.51 -36.54
CA THR A 542 6.37 26.84 -37.56
C THR A 542 7.71 26.15 -37.31
N VAL A 543 7.91 25.64 -36.09
CA VAL A 543 9.04 24.79 -35.70
C VAL A 543 8.55 23.35 -35.58
N SER A 544 9.21 22.43 -36.30
CA SER A 544 8.84 21.00 -36.30
C SER A 544 10.03 20.10 -36.02
N LEU A 545 9.82 19.13 -35.12
CA LEU A 545 10.80 18.10 -34.76
C LEU A 545 10.14 16.72 -34.92
N VAL A 546 10.96 15.72 -35.22
CA VAL A 546 10.56 14.31 -35.21
C VAL A 546 10.86 13.74 -33.84
N HIS A 547 9.90 13.04 -33.25
CA HIS A 547 10.06 12.31 -32.00
C HIS A 547 9.72 10.84 -32.27
N LEU A 548 10.68 9.95 -31.99
CA LEU A 548 10.52 8.54 -32.36
C LEU A 548 9.59 7.76 -31.43
N GLU A 549 9.39 8.26 -30.20
CA GLU A 549 8.58 7.70 -29.10
C GLU A 549 8.87 6.24 -28.76
N ARG A 550 8.83 5.94 -27.46
CA ARG A 550 8.87 4.56 -26.92
C ARG A 550 10.10 3.72 -27.29
N GLN A 551 11.12 4.31 -27.89
CA GLN A 551 12.38 3.62 -28.20
C GLN A 551 13.18 3.26 -26.95
N SER A 552 12.97 4.02 -25.86
CA SER A 552 13.61 3.79 -24.54
C SER A 552 12.63 3.30 -23.46
N PHE A 553 11.34 3.19 -23.80
CA PHE A 553 10.23 2.85 -22.89
C PHE A 553 9.81 1.36 -22.96
N SER A 554 10.69 0.51 -23.49
CA SER A 554 10.57 -0.95 -23.43
C SER A 554 11.03 -1.45 -22.05
N GLY A 555 10.11 -1.79 -21.14
CA GLY A 555 10.48 -2.40 -19.84
C GLY A 555 9.69 -1.95 -18.60
N ILE A 556 8.63 -1.14 -18.77
CA ILE A 556 7.83 -0.70 -17.61
C ILE A 556 6.96 -1.83 -17.02
N GLY A 557 6.61 -2.83 -17.82
CA GLY A 557 5.79 -3.97 -17.41
C GLY A 557 4.72 -4.27 -18.44
N SER A 558 3.74 -5.10 -18.09
CA SER A 558 2.54 -5.33 -18.90
C SER A 558 1.76 -4.03 -19.12
N ASP A 559 0.92 -3.99 -20.16
CA ASP A 559 0.07 -2.83 -20.44
C ASP A 559 -0.87 -2.48 -19.28
N ASP A 560 -1.26 -3.47 -18.46
CA ASP A 560 -2.02 -3.26 -17.22
C ASP A 560 -1.25 -2.43 -16.19
N PHE A 561 0.01 -2.77 -15.91
CA PHE A 561 0.80 -2.03 -14.92
C PHE A 561 1.02 -0.58 -15.34
N LYS A 562 1.30 -0.33 -16.64
CA LYS A 562 1.42 1.04 -17.17
C LYS A 562 0.14 1.84 -16.99
N THR A 563 -1.01 1.23 -17.29
CA THR A 563 -2.33 1.88 -17.11
C THR A 563 -2.58 2.22 -15.64
N ARG A 564 -2.19 1.34 -14.72
CA ARG A 564 -2.31 1.58 -13.27
C ARG A 564 -1.38 2.70 -12.78
N VAL A 565 -0.15 2.78 -13.30
CA VAL A 565 0.76 3.90 -13.01
C VAL A 565 0.16 5.22 -13.48
N MET A 566 -0.37 5.28 -14.71
CA MET A 566 -1.07 6.46 -15.24
C MET A 566 -2.25 6.86 -14.35
N ILE A 567 -3.09 5.91 -13.94
CA ILE A 567 -4.21 6.18 -13.01
C ILE A 567 -3.71 6.74 -11.69
N ALA A 568 -2.65 6.15 -11.11
CA ALA A 568 -2.11 6.61 -9.84
C ALA A 568 -1.55 8.03 -9.92
N ASN A 569 -0.82 8.34 -10.98
CA ASN A 569 -0.30 9.69 -11.22
C ASN A 569 -1.41 10.68 -11.54
N SER A 570 -2.45 10.27 -12.26
CA SER A 570 -3.64 11.07 -12.50
C SER A 570 -4.36 11.45 -11.21
N VAL A 571 -4.53 10.52 -10.27
CA VAL A 571 -5.13 10.78 -8.95
C VAL A 571 -4.33 11.84 -8.20
N ARG A 572 -3.00 11.69 -8.16
CA ARG A 572 -2.10 12.68 -7.54
C ARG A 572 -2.19 14.05 -8.23
N HIS A 573 -2.12 14.07 -9.57
CA HIS A 573 -2.18 15.29 -10.37
C HIS A 573 -3.50 16.02 -10.17
N SER A 574 -4.62 15.29 -10.17
CA SER A 574 -5.95 15.85 -9.98
C SER A 574 -6.13 16.46 -8.59
N GLY A 575 -5.56 15.83 -7.55
CA GLY A 575 -5.56 16.40 -6.20
C GLY A 575 -4.72 17.68 -6.06
N ARG A 576 -3.68 17.84 -6.90
CA ARG A 576 -2.83 19.04 -6.90
C ARG A 576 -3.42 20.22 -7.68
N TRP A 577 -4.15 19.92 -8.76
CA TRP A 577 -4.58 20.92 -9.73
C TRP A 577 -6.10 20.94 -10.00
N PRO A 578 -6.97 20.85 -8.99
CA PRO A 578 -8.42 20.81 -9.21
C PRO A 578 -8.96 22.04 -9.96
N GLN A 579 -8.32 23.21 -9.79
CA GLN A 579 -8.71 24.48 -10.42
C GLN A 579 -8.49 24.51 -11.94
N PHE A 580 -7.61 23.67 -12.48
CA PHE A 580 -7.35 23.61 -13.93
C PHE A 580 -8.12 22.48 -14.63
N LEU A 581 -8.77 21.62 -13.85
CA LEU A 581 -9.51 20.46 -14.35
C LEU A 581 -11.03 20.69 -14.33
N ASN A 582 -11.53 21.41 -13.33
CA ASN A 582 -12.97 21.65 -13.13
C ASN A 582 -13.44 23.01 -13.69
N ALA A 583 -12.70 23.59 -14.64
CA ALA A 583 -13.11 24.83 -15.29
C ALA A 583 -14.13 24.49 -16.40
N ASP A 584 -15.39 24.87 -16.17
CA ASP A 584 -16.51 24.79 -17.12
C ASP A 584 -16.23 25.51 -18.45
#